data_AF-A0A8H3BH93-F1
#
_entry.id   AF-A0A8H3BH93-F1
#
_cell.length_a   1.000
_cell.length_b   1.000
_cell.length_c   1.000
_cell.angle_alpha   90.00
_cell.angle_beta   90.00
_cell.angle_gamma   90.00
#
_symmetry.space_group_name_H-M   'P 1'
#
loop_
_entity.id
_entity.type
_entity.pdbx_description
1 polymer ?
#
loop_
_entity_poly.entity_id
_entity_poly.type
_entity_poly.pdbx_seq_one_letter_code
_entity_poly.pdbx_strand_id
1 'polypeptide(L)'
;VNWASKQAQAKAIEAIKDFRATGMSSHKGSVAAVSFNGGRSSALDDAVDAAVHKGMHVAIPAGDDDKDACNYSPAAAELAVTVGASTLSDERAHFSNHGRCVDVFAPGLNILSTWIGSNNAVNTASGTITASSHTAGLLAYLLSIQVSATLNPDISKTADNLMVSNWDPTGAIMAILPSWMTAFIPASPIEQSMPASASSESFYNADGTLDVTQFGGITPAQLKAALLDISSRDMLSDLPPETANLLVFNNATNA
;
A
#
# COMPACT_ATOMS: atom_id res chain seq x y z
N VAL A 1 -1.46 13.05 4.73
CA VAL A 1 -0.96 11.66 4.89
C VAL A 1 -0.42 11.37 6.31
N ASN A 2 0.52 12.14 6.86
CA ASN A 2 1.13 11.87 8.18
C ASN A 2 0.11 11.73 9.35
N TRP A 3 -0.85 12.66 9.48
CA TRP A 3 -1.89 12.57 10.52
C TRP A 3 -2.74 11.29 10.40
N ALA A 4 -3.20 10.96 9.19
CA ALA A 4 -4.00 9.76 8.94
C ALA A 4 -3.20 8.49 9.25
N SER A 5 -1.93 8.45 8.85
CA SER A 5 -1.02 7.35 9.15
C SER A 5 -0.82 7.14 10.65
N LYS A 6 -0.66 8.21 11.44
CA LYS A 6 -0.57 8.12 12.91
C LYS A 6 -1.86 7.57 13.53
N GLN A 7 -3.03 7.96 13.01
CA GLN A 7 -4.31 7.42 13.49
C GLN A 7 -4.49 5.95 13.13
N ALA A 8 -4.15 5.56 11.90
CA ALA A 8 -4.18 4.17 11.45
C ALA A 8 -3.29 3.30 12.34
N GLN A 9 -2.07 3.75 12.60
CA GLN A 9 -1.12 3.09 13.49
C GLN A 9 -1.66 2.96 14.92
N ALA A 10 -2.24 4.02 15.48
CA ALA A 10 -2.82 3.98 16.82
C ALA A 10 -3.96 2.95 16.92
N LYS A 11 -4.85 2.92 15.93
CA LYS A 11 -5.95 1.94 15.87
C LYS A 11 -5.46 0.50 15.72
N ALA A 12 -4.42 0.28 14.93
CA ALA A 12 -3.85 -1.05 14.79
C ALA A 12 -3.12 -1.51 16.07
N ILE A 13 -2.47 -0.60 16.80
CA ILE A 13 -1.91 -0.91 18.13
C ILE A 13 -3.02 -1.24 19.14
N GLU A 14 -4.13 -0.50 19.12
CA GLU A 14 -5.32 -0.82 19.92
C GLU A 14 -5.89 -2.20 19.56
N ALA A 15 -5.98 -2.51 18.28
CA ALA A 15 -6.42 -3.82 17.78
C ALA A 15 -5.56 -4.98 18.29
N ILE A 16 -4.23 -4.81 18.31
CA ILE A 16 -3.29 -5.80 18.86
C ILE A 16 -3.55 -5.99 20.35
N LYS A 17 -3.75 -4.90 21.11
CA LYS A 17 -4.05 -4.98 22.55
C LYS A 17 -5.36 -5.72 22.80
N ASP A 18 -6.40 -5.40 22.05
CA ASP A 18 -7.71 -6.07 22.16
C ASP A 18 -7.61 -7.56 21.83
N PHE A 19 -6.87 -7.91 20.77
CA PHE A 19 -6.66 -9.30 20.38
C PHE A 19 -5.88 -10.07 21.46
N ARG A 20 -4.81 -9.49 22.01
CA ARG A 20 -4.06 -10.12 23.12
C ARG A 20 -4.91 -10.30 24.37
N ALA A 21 -5.84 -9.39 24.65
CA ALA A 21 -6.69 -9.45 25.83
C ALA A 21 -7.89 -10.41 25.67
N THR A 22 -8.45 -10.52 24.45
CA THR A 22 -9.77 -11.16 24.24
C THR A 22 -9.75 -12.32 23.22
N GLY A 23 -8.65 -12.49 22.48
CA GLY A 23 -8.56 -13.39 21.34
C GLY A 23 -9.30 -12.91 20.10
N MET A 24 -9.85 -11.69 20.10
CA MET A 24 -10.62 -11.12 19.00
C MET A 24 -10.28 -9.65 18.77
N SER A 25 -10.37 -9.20 17.53
CA SER A 25 -10.34 -7.78 17.18
C SER A 25 -11.33 -7.47 16.06
N SER A 26 -12.08 -6.38 16.22
CA SER A 26 -13.00 -5.87 15.20
C SER A 26 -12.29 -5.06 14.12
N HIS A 27 -11.07 -4.58 14.39
CA HIS A 27 -10.27 -3.84 13.43
C HIS A 27 -9.60 -4.79 12.44
N LYS A 28 -9.76 -4.52 11.14
CA LYS A 28 -9.17 -5.34 10.06
C LYS A 28 -8.03 -4.63 9.33
N GLY A 29 -7.80 -3.36 9.62
CA GLY A 29 -6.82 -2.49 8.98
C GLY A 29 -7.43 -1.14 8.59
N SER A 30 -6.60 -0.28 7.99
CA SER A 30 -6.98 1.05 7.54
C SER A 30 -6.65 1.22 6.06
N VAL A 31 -7.57 1.85 5.32
CA VAL A 31 -7.40 2.17 3.90
C VAL A 31 -7.49 3.68 3.71
N ALA A 32 -6.64 4.24 2.84
CA ALA A 32 -6.66 5.63 2.45
C ALA A 32 -6.77 5.77 0.93
N ALA A 33 -7.74 6.58 0.48
CA ALA A 33 -7.76 7.12 -0.87
C ALA A 33 -7.05 8.47 -0.85
N VAL A 34 -6.01 8.64 -1.67
CA VAL A 34 -5.35 9.93 -1.84
C VAL A 34 -5.94 10.63 -3.05
N SER A 35 -6.56 11.78 -2.84
CA SER A 35 -7.29 12.51 -3.89
C SER A 35 -6.54 13.75 -4.37
N PHE A 36 -5.25 13.63 -4.61
CA PHE A 36 -4.44 14.68 -5.22
C PHE A 36 -3.34 14.06 -6.08
N ASN A 37 -2.97 14.76 -7.14
CA ASN A 37 -1.81 14.49 -7.98
C ASN A 37 -1.05 15.80 -8.23
N GLY A 38 0.20 15.71 -8.65
CA GLY A 38 1.03 16.87 -8.96
C GLY A 38 2.37 16.46 -9.55
N GLY A 39 3.21 17.45 -9.84
CA GLY A 39 4.56 17.20 -10.33
C GLY A 39 5.41 16.40 -9.33
N ARG A 40 6.47 15.75 -9.83
CA ARG A 40 7.38 14.91 -9.03
C ARG A 40 7.84 15.59 -7.74
N SER A 41 7.66 14.90 -6.63
CA SER A 41 8.15 15.30 -5.31
C SER A 41 8.55 14.06 -4.50
N SER A 42 9.84 13.88 -4.24
CA SER A 42 10.34 12.75 -3.45
C SER A 42 9.76 12.77 -2.03
N ALA A 43 9.70 13.94 -1.39
CA ALA A 43 9.14 14.09 -0.05
C ALA A 43 7.67 13.65 0.05
N LEU A 44 6.92 13.76 -1.05
CA LEU A 44 5.52 13.36 -1.11
C LEU A 44 5.37 11.84 -1.24
N ASP A 45 6.20 11.22 -2.07
CA ASP A 45 6.24 9.77 -2.21
C ASP A 45 6.73 9.12 -0.93
N ASP A 46 7.83 9.62 -0.35
CA ASP A 46 8.37 9.17 0.93
C ASP A 46 7.31 9.25 2.04
N ALA A 47 6.47 10.30 2.02
CA ALA A 47 5.38 10.44 2.99
C ALA A 47 4.26 9.41 2.78
N VAL A 48 4.01 8.99 1.55
CA VAL A 48 3.06 7.92 1.22
C VAL A 48 3.65 6.56 1.59
N ASP A 49 4.88 6.27 1.20
CA ASP A 49 5.57 5.01 1.51
C ASP A 49 5.79 4.83 3.01
N ALA A 50 6.11 5.91 3.75
CA ALA A 50 6.17 5.88 5.20
C ALA A 50 4.79 5.60 5.85
N ALA A 51 3.70 5.98 5.19
CA ALA A 51 2.37 5.65 5.67
C ALA A 51 2.00 4.19 5.41
N VAL A 52 2.44 3.65 4.28
CA VAL A 52 2.30 2.23 3.95
C VAL A 52 3.10 1.35 4.92
N HIS A 53 4.36 1.70 5.21
CA HIS A 53 5.17 1.00 6.23
C HIS A 53 4.52 0.96 7.62
N LYS A 54 3.66 1.93 7.94
CA LYS A 54 2.89 1.97 9.20
C LYS A 54 1.61 1.15 9.17
N GLY A 55 1.39 0.34 8.13
CA GLY A 55 0.24 -0.55 7.99
C GLY A 55 -1.00 0.08 7.35
N MET A 56 -0.88 1.27 6.75
CA MET A 56 -1.98 1.89 6.01
C MET A 56 -1.99 1.40 4.56
N HIS A 57 -3.10 0.89 4.09
CA HIS A 57 -3.29 0.52 2.69
C HIS A 57 -3.62 1.79 1.92
N VAL A 58 -2.88 2.11 0.86
CA VAL A 58 -3.03 3.41 0.18
C VAL A 58 -3.25 3.19 -1.31
N ALA A 59 -4.34 3.77 -1.84
CA ALA A 59 -4.55 3.91 -3.27
C ALA A 59 -4.28 5.36 -3.68
N ILE A 60 -3.53 5.54 -4.76
CA ILE A 60 -3.08 6.84 -5.26
C ILE A 60 -3.33 6.98 -6.77
N PRO A 61 -3.63 8.20 -7.27
CA PRO A 61 -3.87 8.44 -8.68
C PRO A 61 -2.58 8.42 -9.49
N ALA A 62 -2.60 7.84 -10.70
CA ALA A 62 -1.48 7.89 -11.63
C ALA A 62 -1.21 9.31 -12.20
N GLY A 63 -2.24 10.16 -12.24
CA GLY A 63 -2.21 11.50 -12.85
C GLY A 63 -2.94 11.55 -14.20
N ASP A 64 -3.29 12.76 -14.64
CA ASP A 64 -4.27 13.01 -15.71
C ASP A 64 -3.67 13.77 -16.91
N ASP A 65 -2.39 13.53 -17.23
CA ASP A 65 -1.61 14.28 -18.22
C ASP A 65 -1.21 13.47 -19.47
N ASP A 66 -1.65 12.22 -19.61
CA ASP A 66 -1.21 11.27 -20.66
C ASP A 66 0.31 11.15 -20.76
N LYS A 67 0.97 11.00 -19.60
CA LYS A 67 2.44 10.90 -19.48
C LYS A 67 2.87 9.75 -18.60
N ASP A 68 4.19 9.54 -18.56
CA ASP A 68 4.82 8.60 -17.63
C ASP A 68 4.53 8.99 -16.17
N ALA A 69 3.75 8.13 -15.49
CA ALA A 69 3.33 8.28 -14.09
C ALA A 69 4.52 8.40 -13.13
N CYS A 70 5.70 7.87 -13.49
CA CYS A 70 6.89 7.97 -12.67
C CYS A 70 7.42 9.41 -12.53
N ASN A 71 6.95 10.35 -13.37
CA ASN A 71 7.26 11.77 -13.28
C ASN A 71 6.25 12.57 -12.43
N TYR A 72 5.31 11.87 -11.78
CA TYR A 72 4.24 12.45 -10.98
C TYR A 72 4.31 11.95 -9.55
N SER A 73 3.81 12.78 -8.63
CA SER A 73 3.68 12.41 -7.22
C SER A 73 2.24 12.62 -6.77
N PRO A 74 1.69 11.71 -5.96
CA PRO A 74 2.38 10.57 -5.33
C PRO A 74 2.58 9.34 -6.23
N ALA A 75 2.20 9.38 -7.51
CA ALA A 75 2.19 8.23 -8.43
C ALA A 75 3.50 7.41 -8.50
N ALA A 76 4.65 8.02 -8.19
CA ALA A 76 5.95 7.35 -8.14
C ALA A 76 6.29 6.70 -6.78
N ALA A 77 5.41 6.75 -5.78
CA ALA A 77 5.54 6.01 -4.53
C ALA A 77 5.44 4.49 -4.78
N GLU A 78 6.40 3.71 -4.28
CA GLU A 78 6.57 2.32 -4.68
C GLU A 78 5.62 1.36 -3.94
N LEU A 79 5.22 1.71 -2.72
CA LEU A 79 4.49 0.80 -1.83
C LEU A 79 2.98 0.96 -1.89
N ALA A 80 2.49 2.12 -2.33
CA ALA A 80 1.07 2.36 -2.55
C ALA A 80 0.57 1.64 -3.82
N VAL A 81 -0.74 1.57 -3.99
CA VAL A 81 -1.37 1.10 -5.24
C VAL A 81 -1.60 2.32 -6.14
N THR A 82 -0.83 2.43 -7.22
CA THR A 82 -0.99 3.48 -8.22
C THR A 82 -2.00 3.08 -9.26
N VAL A 83 -3.02 3.92 -9.43
CA VAL A 83 -4.23 3.60 -10.19
C VAL A 83 -4.39 4.53 -11.39
N GLY A 84 -4.35 3.95 -12.58
CA GLY A 84 -4.75 4.58 -13.83
C GLY A 84 -6.26 4.57 -14.04
N ALA A 85 -6.76 5.41 -14.94
CA ALA A 85 -8.17 5.51 -15.27
C ALA A 85 -8.49 4.70 -16.54
N SER A 86 -9.53 3.87 -16.48
CA SER A 86 -10.11 3.20 -17.64
C SER A 86 -11.48 3.78 -18.02
N THR A 87 -11.91 3.46 -19.24
CA THR A 87 -13.24 3.76 -19.77
C THR A 87 -14.19 2.57 -19.57
N LEU A 88 -15.46 2.78 -19.90
CA LEU A 88 -16.48 1.71 -19.90
C LEU A 88 -16.20 0.61 -20.93
N SER A 89 -15.39 0.90 -21.96
CA SER A 89 -15.07 -0.01 -23.07
C SER A 89 -13.79 -0.83 -22.83
N ASP A 90 -13.27 -0.88 -21.61
CA ASP A 90 -11.98 -1.49 -21.31
C ASP A 90 -10.85 -0.87 -22.15
N GLU A 91 -10.82 0.45 -22.22
CA GLU A 91 -9.71 1.23 -22.79
C GLU A 91 -9.06 2.05 -21.68
N ARG A 92 -7.79 2.38 -21.83
CA ARG A 92 -7.20 3.45 -21.01
C ARG A 92 -7.91 4.76 -21.31
N ALA A 93 -8.31 5.50 -20.28
CA ALA A 93 -8.83 6.85 -20.49
C ALA A 93 -7.73 7.72 -21.10
N HIS A 94 -8.05 8.48 -22.15
CA HIS A 94 -7.08 9.24 -22.94
C HIS A 94 -6.19 10.20 -22.14
N PHE A 95 -6.63 10.65 -20.96
CA PHE A 95 -5.86 11.51 -20.06
C PHE A 95 -5.01 10.73 -19.05
N SER A 96 -5.27 9.45 -18.82
CA SER A 96 -4.60 8.70 -17.75
C SER A 96 -3.12 8.57 -18.02
N ASN A 97 -2.30 8.94 -17.04
CA ASN A 97 -0.89 8.58 -17.03
C ASN A 97 -0.69 7.05 -17.08
N HIS A 98 0.50 6.65 -17.52
CA HIS A 98 0.85 5.28 -17.88
C HIS A 98 2.31 4.96 -17.50
N GLY A 99 2.79 3.76 -17.82
CA GLY A 99 4.15 3.30 -17.55
C GLY A 99 4.29 2.46 -16.28
N ARG A 100 5.54 2.10 -15.96
CA ARG A 100 5.89 1.12 -14.92
C ARG A 100 5.46 1.47 -13.49
N CYS A 101 5.18 2.74 -13.21
CA CYS A 101 4.70 3.17 -11.89
C CYS A 101 3.19 2.96 -11.73
N VAL A 102 2.46 2.58 -12.78
CA VAL A 102 1.04 2.21 -12.68
C VAL A 102 0.92 0.73 -12.34
N ASP A 103 0.27 0.41 -11.23
CA ASP A 103 0.04 -0.97 -10.80
C ASP A 103 -1.19 -1.57 -11.49
N VAL A 104 -2.28 -0.79 -11.56
CA VAL A 104 -3.59 -1.23 -12.03
C VAL A 104 -4.40 -0.08 -12.62
N PHE A 105 -5.49 -0.42 -13.30
CA PHE A 105 -6.50 0.50 -13.79
C PHE A 105 -7.86 0.23 -13.13
N ALA A 106 -8.66 1.28 -13.00
CA ALA A 106 -10.04 1.22 -12.55
C ALA A 106 -10.90 2.28 -13.26
N PRO A 107 -12.24 2.17 -13.21
CA PRO A 107 -13.13 3.10 -13.91
C PRO A 107 -12.89 4.54 -13.47
N GLY A 108 -12.51 5.39 -14.42
CA GLY A 108 -12.15 6.78 -14.14
C GLY A 108 -12.65 7.79 -15.17
N LEU A 109 -13.29 7.36 -16.26
CA LEU A 109 -13.92 8.25 -17.24
C LEU A 109 -15.45 8.19 -17.13
N ASN A 110 -16.10 9.36 -17.08
CA ASN A 110 -17.55 9.52 -17.06
C ASN A 110 -18.24 8.80 -15.90
N ILE A 111 -17.71 8.98 -14.68
CA ILE A 111 -18.22 8.33 -13.48
C ILE A 111 -19.24 9.22 -12.78
N LEU A 112 -20.47 8.72 -12.64
CA LEU A 112 -21.51 9.38 -11.85
C LEU A 112 -21.15 9.33 -10.35
N SER A 113 -21.12 10.48 -9.70
CA SER A 113 -20.77 10.64 -8.28
C SER A 113 -21.71 11.59 -7.56
N THR A 114 -21.70 11.55 -6.24
CA THR A 114 -22.32 12.59 -5.41
C THR A 114 -21.57 13.91 -5.55
N TRP A 115 -22.26 15.04 -5.44
CA TRP A 115 -21.68 16.35 -5.70
C TRP A 115 -22.09 17.40 -4.66
N ILE A 116 -21.28 18.45 -4.52
CA ILE A 116 -21.60 19.59 -3.67
C ILE A 116 -22.74 20.41 -4.29
N GLY A 117 -23.69 20.84 -3.46
CA GLY A 117 -24.77 21.76 -3.87
C GLY A 117 -26.13 21.41 -3.28
N SER A 118 -26.44 20.12 -3.10
CA SER A 118 -27.64 19.66 -2.37
C SER A 118 -27.46 18.21 -1.87
N ASN A 119 -28.35 17.74 -1.01
CA ASN A 119 -28.33 16.35 -0.49
C ASN A 119 -28.50 15.27 -1.58
N ASN A 120 -29.03 15.64 -2.74
CA ASN A 120 -29.26 14.73 -3.87
C ASN A 120 -28.47 15.17 -5.12
N ALA A 121 -27.51 16.09 -4.97
CA ALA A 121 -26.73 16.56 -6.09
C ALA A 121 -25.81 15.43 -6.57
N VAL A 122 -25.84 15.22 -7.89
CA VAL A 122 -24.97 14.28 -8.58
C VAL A 122 -24.26 15.01 -9.71
N ASN A 123 -23.06 14.55 -10.04
CA ASN A 123 -22.31 15.05 -11.18
C ASN A 123 -21.52 13.89 -11.79
N THR A 124 -21.23 14.00 -13.08
CA THR A 124 -20.34 13.07 -13.77
C THR A 124 -18.94 13.65 -13.79
N ALA A 125 -17.98 12.93 -13.24
CA ALA A 125 -16.59 13.34 -13.13
C ALA A 125 -15.65 12.32 -13.78
N SER A 126 -14.50 12.80 -14.23
CA SER A 126 -13.47 11.99 -14.85
C SER A 126 -12.11 12.32 -14.23
N GLY A 127 -11.29 11.32 -13.97
CA GLY A 127 -9.96 11.46 -13.43
C GLY A 127 -9.42 10.18 -12.78
N THR A 128 -8.11 10.05 -12.72
CA THR A 128 -7.41 8.98 -11.98
C THR A 128 -7.68 9.04 -10.47
N ILE A 129 -8.05 10.20 -9.93
CA ILE A 129 -8.54 10.33 -8.54
C ILE A 129 -9.81 9.50 -8.33
N THR A 130 -10.73 9.49 -9.30
CA THR A 130 -11.96 8.70 -9.24
C THR A 130 -11.65 7.20 -9.34
N ALA A 131 -10.73 6.82 -10.22
CA ALA A 131 -10.25 5.44 -10.35
C ALA A 131 -9.57 4.95 -9.05
N SER A 132 -8.69 5.77 -8.46
CA SER A 132 -8.05 5.50 -7.17
C SER A 132 -9.07 5.32 -6.05
N SER A 133 -10.13 6.14 -6.03
CA SER A 133 -11.21 6.03 -5.05
C SER A 133 -12.00 4.72 -5.17
N HIS A 134 -12.26 4.23 -6.39
CA HIS A 134 -12.85 2.90 -6.61
C HIS A 134 -11.96 1.80 -6.05
N THR A 135 -10.65 1.89 -6.32
CA THR A 135 -9.67 0.91 -5.84
C THR A 135 -9.56 0.93 -4.32
N ALA A 136 -9.58 2.10 -3.68
CA ALA A 136 -9.63 2.20 -2.22
C ALA A 136 -10.89 1.54 -1.64
N GLY A 137 -12.04 1.68 -2.30
CA GLY A 137 -13.27 0.98 -1.94
C GLY A 137 -13.12 -0.54 -2.02
N LEU A 138 -12.51 -1.05 -3.10
CA LEU A 138 -12.25 -2.48 -3.23
C LEU A 138 -11.23 -2.98 -2.20
N LEU A 139 -10.15 -2.25 -1.95
CA LEU A 139 -9.20 -2.58 -0.87
C LEU A 139 -9.97 -2.71 0.45
N ALA A 140 -10.81 -1.73 0.81
CA ALA A 140 -11.61 -1.79 2.03
C ALA A 140 -12.56 -3.00 2.07
N TYR A 141 -13.17 -3.36 0.94
CA TYR A 141 -13.98 -4.56 0.81
C TYR A 141 -13.16 -5.83 1.06
N LEU A 142 -12.01 -5.98 0.41
CA LEU A 142 -11.10 -7.11 0.58
C LEU A 142 -10.57 -7.23 2.03
N LEU A 143 -10.27 -6.11 2.70
CA LEU A 143 -9.97 -6.11 4.15
C LEU A 143 -11.16 -6.65 4.96
N SER A 144 -12.38 -6.23 4.62
CA SER A 144 -13.57 -6.50 5.43
C SER A 144 -13.99 -7.95 5.41
N ILE A 145 -13.90 -8.60 4.25
CA ILE A 145 -14.20 -10.03 4.12
C ILE A 145 -13.10 -10.89 4.72
N GLN A 146 -11.95 -10.26 5.05
CA GLN A 146 -10.64 -10.87 5.23
C GLN A 146 -10.33 -11.75 4.03
N VAL A 147 -9.15 -11.59 3.46
CA VAL A 147 -8.58 -12.60 2.60
C VAL A 147 -8.47 -13.87 3.45
N SER A 148 -9.53 -14.70 3.39
CA SER A 148 -9.69 -15.92 4.16
C SER A 148 -8.45 -16.78 3.96
N ALA A 149 -8.13 -17.68 4.88
CA ALA A 149 -7.02 -18.64 4.74
C ALA A 149 -7.03 -19.44 3.40
N THR A 150 -8.11 -19.35 2.63
CA THR A 150 -8.31 -19.91 1.28
C THR A 150 -7.86 -19.01 0.11
N LEU A 151 -7.65 -17.71 0.32
CA LEU A 151 -7.05 -16.79 -0.66
C LEU A 151 -5.67 -16.39 -0.16
N ASN A 152 -4.79 -17.32 0.18
CA ASN A 152 -3.38 -16.99 0.38
C ASN A 152 -2.78 -16.89 -1.04
N PRO A 153 -2.65 -15.71 -1.69
CA PRO A 153 -1.84 -15.63 -2.90
C PRO A 153 -0.49 -16.22 -2.51
N ASP A 154 0.15 -17.00 -3.36
CA ASP A 154 1.42 -17.62 -3.02
C ASP A 154 2.50 -16.53 -2.83
N ILE A 155 2.57 -15.96 -1.62
CA ILE A 155 3.39 -14.79 -1.25
C ILE A 155 4.87 -15.16 -1.20
N SER A 156 5.19 -16.47 -1.25
CA SER A 156 6.56 -16.98 -1.22
C SER A 156 7.40 -16.40 -2.37
N LYS A 157 6.85 -16.34 -3.58
CA LYS A 157 7.58 -15.88 -4.77
C LYS A 157 7.82 -14.38 -4.80
N THR A 158 6.95 -13.60 -4.18
CA THR A 158 7.05 -12.12 -4.17
C THR A 158 7.92 -11.62 -3.01
N ALA A 159 7.87 -12.29 -1.86
CA ALA A 159 8.75 -11.99 -0.72
C ALA A 159 10.23 -12.27 -1.04
N ASP A 160 10.52 -13.35 -1.76
CA ASP A 160 11.89 -13.70 -2.17
C ASP A 160 12.50 -12.63 -3.09
N ASN A 161 11.71 -12.01 -3.97
CA ASN A 161 12.20 -10.96 -4.88
C ASN A 161 12.42 -9.61 -4.18
N LEU A 162 11.71 -9.33 -3.09
CA LEU A 162 11.86 -8.10 -2.29
C LEU A 162 13.01 -8.19 -1.27
N MET A 163 13.37 -9.40 -0.83
CA MET A 163 14.46 -9.62 0.13
C MET A 163 15.86 -9.60 -0.51
N VAL A 164 15.98 -9.75 -1.84
CA VAL A 164 17.28 -9.87 -2.52
C VAL A 164 17.86 -8.52 -2.96
N SER A 165 17.12 -7.40 -2.92
CA SER A 165 17.61 -6.11 -3.42
C SER A 165 18.40 -5.25 -2.42
N ASN A 166 18.43 -5.60 -1.13
CA ASN A 166 19.07 -4.77 -0.08
C ASN A 166 20.18 -5.50 0.70
N TRP A 167 21.09 -6.17 -0.01
CA TRP A 167 22.32 -6.66 0.63
C TRP A 167 23.23 -5.49 1.03
N ASP A 168 23.21 -5.11 2.32
CA ASP A 168 24.18 -4.22 2.93
C ASP A 168 25.45 -5.01 3.34
N PRO A 169 26.61 -4.77 2.72
CA PRO A 169 27.84 -5.52 3.02
C PRO A 169 28.47 -5.15 4.38
N THR A 170 27.95 -4.18 5.12
CA THR A 170 28.53 -3.77 6.41
C THR A 170 28.24 -4.75 7.56
N GLY A 171 27.13 -5.50 7.49
CA GLY A 171 26.75 -6.49 8.52
C GLY A 171 27.65 -7.73 8.56
N ALA A 172 28.29 -8.10 7.45
CA ALA A 172 29.13 -9.30 7.35
C ALA A 172 30.51 -9.11 8.01
N ILE A 173 30.97 -7.88 8.21
CA ILE A 173 32.33 -7.60 8.70
C ILE A 173 32.42 -7.79 10.23
N MET A 174 31.30 -7.72 10.95
CA MET A 174 31.24 -7.91 12.40
C MET A 174 31.24 -9.39 12.84
N ALA A 175 31.01 -10.33 11.91
CA ALA A 175 30.91 -11.76 12.20
C ALA A 175 32.26 -12.52 12.17
N ILE A 176 33.38 -11.83 11.88
CA ILE A 176 34.69 -12.46 11.66
C ILE A 176 35.70 -12.11 12.79
N LEU A 177 35.27 -11.39 13.83
CA LEU A 177 36.13 -11.07 14.95
C LEU A 177 36.26 -12.26 15.92
N PRO A 178 37.48 -12.67 16.30
CA PRO A 178 37.67 -13.65 17.35
C PRO A 178 37.06 -13.17 18.68
N SER A 179 36.44 -14.08 19.44
CA SER A 179 35.68 -13.78 20.67
C SER A 179 36.43 -13.02 21.77
N TRP A 180 37.77 -12.94 21.70
CA TRP A 180 38.58 -12.18 22.66
C TRP A 180 38.66 -10.67 22.35
N MET A 181 38.33 -10.25 21.12
CA MET A 181 38.30 -8.83 20.72
C MET A 181 37.02 -8.10 21.13
N THR A 182 35.92 -8.80 21.40
CA THR A 182 34.66 -8.18 21.87
C THR A 182 34.77 -7.59 23.27
N ALA A 183 35.72 -8.07 24.08
CA ALA A 183 35.97 -7.58 25.44
C ALA A 183 36.64 -6.19 25.52
N PHE A 184 37.10 -5.64 24.39
CA PHE A 184 37.79 -4.35 24.33
C PHE A 184 37.06 -3.29 23.51
N ILE A 185 35.82 -3.57 23.07
CA ILE A 185 34.97 -2.56 22.42
C ILE A 185 34.33 -1.73 23.54
N PRO A 186 34.58 -0.41 23.63
CA PRO A 186 33.88 0.43 24.58
C PRO A 186 32.38 0.41 24.24
N ALA A 187 31.54 0.06 25.23
CA ALA A 187 30.09 0.15 25.08
C ALA A 187 29.71 1.58 24.67
N SER A 188 28.83 1.71 23.68
CA SER A 188 28.29 3.02 23.30
C SER A 188 27.47 3.58 24.49
N PRO A 189 27.37 4.91 24.68
CA PRO A 189 26.78 5.49 25.90
C PRO A 189 25.26 5.31 26.08
N ILE A 190 24.60 4.36 25.41
CA ILE A 190 23.13 4.25 25.39
C ILE A 190 22.59 3.14 26.33
N GLU A 191 23.42 2.25 26.86
CA GLU A 191 22.91 1.06 27.60
C GLU A 191 22.63 1.23 29.11
N GLN A 192 22.73 2.42 29.71
CA GLN A 192 22.42 2.59 31.14
C GLN A 192 21.02 3.15 31.39
N SER A 193 20.01 2.28 31.25
CA SER A 193 18.84 2.23 32.17
C SER A 193 17.85 1.13 31.77
N MET A 194 18.05 -0.08 32.27
CA MET A 194 16.99 -1.08 32.38
C MET A 194 16.83 -1.49 33.86
N PRO A 195 15.64 -1.40 34.44
CA PRO A 195 15.16 -2.41 35.35
C PRO A 195 14.43 -3.51 34.56
N ALA A 196 14.68 -4.75 34.94
CA ALA A 196 14.03 -5.94 34.38
C ALA A 196 12.56 -6.07 34.81
N SER A 197 11.80 -6.85 34.03
CA SER A 197 10.46 -7.44 34.29
C SER A 197 9.21 -6.68 33.79
N ALA A 198 9.02 -6.69 32.48
CA ALA A 198 7.82 -7.18 31.81
C ALA A 198 8.20 -7.46 30.35
N SER A 199 7.86 -8.61 29.79
CA SER A 199 8.06 -8.86 28.36
C SER A 199 7.22 -7.86 27.55
N SER A 200 7.84 -6.78 27.09
CA SER A 200 7.22 -5.88 26.11
C SER A 200 7.25 -6.59 24.76
N GLU A 201 6.25 -7.43 24.49
CA GLU A 201 6.02 -7.96 23.15
C GLU A 201 5.88 -6.78 22.18
N SER A 202 6.91 -6.58 21.35
CA SER A 202 6.98 -5.51 20.37
C SER A 202 5.71 -5.49 19.49
N PHE A 203 5.17 -4.31 19.24
CA PHE A 203 4.12 -4.10 18.24
C PHE A 203 4.69 -4.06 16.81
N TYR A 204 6.02 -4.05 16.68
CA TYR A 204 6.74 -3.83 15.44
C TYR A 204 7.61 -5.04 15.09
N ASN A 205 7.71 -5.30 13.77
CA ASN A 205 8.68 -6.20 13.17
C ASN A 205 10.12 -5.66 13.32
N ALA A 206 11.11 -6.49 13.03
CA ALA A 206 12.53 -6.11 13.10
C ALA A 206 12.92 -4.96 12.16
N ASP A 207 12.16 -4.75 11.08
CA ASP A 207 12.32 -3.65 10.12
C ASP A 207 11.61 -2.35 10.55
N GLY A 208 10.98 -2.34 11.72
CA GLY A 208 10.24 -1.18 12.25
C GLY A 208 8.83 -1.01 11.70
N THR A 209 8.35 -1.92 10.84
CA THR A 209 6.96 -1.94 10.38
C THR A 209 6.03 -2.45 11.49
N LEU A 210 4.77 -2.02 11.46
CA LEU A 210 3.78 -2.51 12.42
C LEU A 210 3.41 -3.96 12.09
N ASP A 211 3.49 -4.85 13.07
CA ASP A 211 3.14 -6.27 12.90
C ASP A 211 1.63 -6.47 13.01
N VAL A 212 0.93 -6.15 11.91
CA VAL A 212 -0.52 -6.31 11.81
C VAL A 212 -0.97 -7.77 11.78
N THR A 213 -0.03 -8.72 11.63
CA THR A 213 -0.37 -10.16 11.63
C THR A 213 -0.75 -10.65 13.03
N GLN A 214 -0.35 -9.95 14.09
CA GLN A 214 -0.65 -10.32 15.48
C GLN A 214 -2.13 -10.32 15.81
N PHE A 215 -2.97 -9.62 15.04
CA PHE A 215 -4.43 -9.65 15.16
C PHE A 215 -5.12 -10.29 13.95
N GLY A 216 -4.38 -11.02 13.12
CA GLY A 216 -4.89 -11.57 11.86
C GLY A 216 -5.22 -10.51 10.81
N GLY A 217 -4.56 -9.35 10.89
CA GLY A 217 -4.60 -8.32 9.86
C GLY A 217 -3.75 -8.70 8.65
N ILE A 218 -4.07 -8.10 7.50
CA ILE A 218 -3.34 -8.26 6.25
C ILE A 218 -2.37 -7.10 6.11
N THR A 219 -1.12 -7.35 5.70
CA THR A 219 -0.16 -6.27 5.46
C THR A 219 -0.46 -5.54 4.15
N PRO A 220 -0.04 -4.28 3.99
CA PRO A 220 -0.21 -3.56 2.73
C PRO A 220 0.35 -4.28 1.51
N ALA A 221 1.53 -4.92 1.65
CA ALA A 221 2.13 -5.71 0.57
C ALA A 221 1.28 -6.93 0.20
N GLN A 222 0.76 -7.66 1.20
CA GLN A 222 -0.10 -8.82 0.96
C GLN A 222 -1.41 -8.42 0.27
N LEU A 223 -2.03 -7.32 0.70
CA LEU A 223 -3.27 -6.85 0.09
C LEU A 223 -3.03 -6.30 -1.32
N LYS A 224 -1.94 -5.56 -1.56
CA LYS A 224 -1.54 -5.12 -2.90
C LYS A 224 -1.36 -6.34 -3.81
N ALA A 225 -0.65 -7.37 -3.36
CA ALA A 225 -0.48 -8.61 -4.13
C ALA A 225 -1.83 -9.30 -4.42
N ALA A 226 -2.72 -9.42 -3.42
CA ALA A 226 -4.05 -9.99 -3.61
C ALA A 226 -4.88 -9.21 -4.62
N LEU A 227 -4.84 -7.87 -4.58
CA LEU A 227 -5.50 -7.01 -5.56
C LEU A 227 -4.99 -7.28 -6.98
N LEU A 228 -3.67 -7.36 -7.16
CA LEU A 228 -3.05 -7.63 -8.47
C LEU A 228 -3.40 -9.02 -8.99
N ASP A 229 -3.54 -10.01 -8.10
CA ASP A 229 -3.88 -11.38 -8.46
C ASP A 229 -5.32 -11.52 -8.95
N ILE A 230 -6.27 -10.85 -8.30
CA ILE A 230 -7.69 -10.89 -8.68
C ILE A 230 -8.03 -9.98 -9.86
N SER A 231 -7.10 -9.12 -10.30
CA SER A 231 -7.34 -8.18 -11.39
C SER A 231 -7.42 -8.90 -12.74
N SER A 232 -8.35 -8.48 -13.59
CA SER A 232 -8.46 -9.00 -14.96
C SER A 232 -7.23 -8.57 -15.77
N ARG A 233 -6.57 -9.55 -16.39
CA ARG A 233 -5.36 -9.34 -17.19
C ARG A 233 -5.72 -9.09 -18.64
N ASP A 234 -4.94 -8.23 -19.29
CA ASP A 234 -4.99 -8.01 -20.75
C ASP A 234 -6.37 -7.53 -21.27
N MET A 235 -7.14 -6.83 -20.41
CA MET A 235 -8.43 -6.27 -20.79
C MET A 235 -8.29 -4.95 -21.55
N LEU A 236 -7.27 -4.14 -21.21
CA LEU A 236 -7.14 -2.82 -21.79
C LEU A 236 -6.45 -2.85 -23.15
N SER A 237 -7.06 -2.17 -24.11
CA SER A 237 -6.42 -1.86 -25.40
C SER A 237 -5.62 -0.55 -25.32
N ASP A 238 -4.67 -0.37 -26.26
CA ASP A 238 -3.88 0.86 -26.45
C ASP A 238 -3.06 1.34 -25.23
N LEU A 239 -2.43 0.40 -24.53
CA LEU A 239 -1.48 0.71 -23.45
C LEU A 239 -0.06 0.95 -23.99
N PRO A 240 0.60 2.06 -23.58
CA PRO A 240 2.02 2.25 -23.82
C PRO A 240 2.87 1.13 -23.22
N PRO A 241 4.07 0.86 -23.77
CA PRO A 241 4.98 -0.16 -23.24
C PRO A 241 5.25 0.01 -21.74
N GLU A 242 5.56 -1.10 -21.07
CA GLU A 242 5.87 -1.14 -19.63
C GLU A 242 4.72 -0.73 -18.69
N THR A 243 3.52 -0.53 -19.22
CA THR A 243 2.32 -0.24 -18.42
C THR A 243 1.64 -1.55 -18.04
N ALA A 244 1.28 -1.72 -16.76
CA ALA A 244 0.55 -2.89 -16.30
C ALA A 244 -0.84 -2.98 -16.97
N ASN A 245 -1.14 -4.09 -17.63
CA ASN A 245 -2.47 -4.35 -18.19
C ASN A 245 -3.33 -5.14 -17.19
N LEU A 246 -3.64 -4.48 -16.07
CA LEU A 246 -4.44 -5.03 -14.98
C LEU A 246 -5.62 -4.13 -14.71
N LEU A 247 -6.83 -4.68 -14.83
CA LEU A 247 -8.07 -3.98 -14.57
C LEU A 247 -8.72 -4.56 -13.32
N VAL A 248 -8.83 -3.74 -12.27
CA VAL A 248 -9.31 -4.16 -10.95
C VAL A 248 -10.77 -4.59 -10.98
N PHE A 249 -11.59 -3.84 -11.71
CA PHE A 249 -13.02 -4.07 -11.84
C PHE A 249 -13.57 -3.20 -12.97
N ASN A 250 -14.36 -3.78 -13.87
CA ASN A 250 -15.25 -3.02 -14.72
C ASN A 250 -16.65 -3.63 -14.61
N ASN A 251 -17.61 -2.87 -14.08
CA ASN A 251 -19.00 -3.31 -13.93
C ASN A 251 -19.81 -3.23 -15.24
N ALA A 252 -19.18 -2.81 -16.34
CA ALA A 252 -19.85 -2.50 -17.60
C ALA A 252 -19.68 -3.57 -18.67
N THR A 253 -18.67 -4.44 -18.56
CA THR A 253 -18.41 -5.52 -19.51
C THR A 253 -18.64 -6.86 -18.82
N ASN A 254 -19.50 -7.69 -19.43
CA ASN A 254 -19.56 -9.10 -19.06
C ASN A 254 -18.32 -9.76 -19.69
N ALA A 255 -17.46 -10.33 -18.85
CA ALA A 255 -16.43 -11.26 -19.31
C ALA A 255 -17.05 -12.51 -19.95
#